data_AF-A0A6L4AR08-F1
#
_entry.id   AF-A0A6L4AR08-F1
#
_cell.length_a   1.000
_cell.length_b   1.000
_cell.length_c   1.000
_cell.angle_alpha   90.00
_cell.angle_beta   90.00
_cell.angle_gamma   90.00
#
_symmetry.space_group_name_H-M   'P 1'
#
loop_
_entity.id
_entity.type
_entity.pdbx_description
1 polymer ?
#
loop_
_entity_poly.entity_id
_entity_poly.type
_entity_poly.pdbx_seq_one_letter_code
_entity_poly.pdbx_strand_id
1 'polypeptide(L)'
;MSSDSRTSKRLQSRMERVFVGLGSNLGDGTAILAAAWRRIGEEADIVTVALSHPYSTAPVGMDSPHRFTNAVGELRTSLTPRQLLDVLMKIETLFGRTRREGAQGYEDRTLDLDMLYYGERTMDDPDFVLPHPRIAERLFVLRPLAEICPEMWSSTHLRTVRELEESLVEQMVQGGIPLQDVVRRSWT
;
A
#
# COMPACT_ATOMS: atom_id res chain seq x y z
N MET A 1 3.68 -38.79 16.28
CA MET A 1 2.86 -37.66 15.82
C MET A 1 3.43 -36.33 16.31
N SER A 2 4.57 -35.88 15.78
CA SER A 2 5.24 -34.63 16.25
C SER A 2 6.04 -33.91 15.15
N SER A 3 5.66 -34.10 13.88
CA SER A 3 6.36 -33.55 12.70
C SER A 3 5.75 -32.27 12.13
N ASP A 4 4.54 -31.89 12.55
CA ASP A 4 3.78 -30.80 11.90
C ASP A 4 4.15 -29.39 12.39
N SER A 5 4.41 -29.20 13.69
CA SER A 5 4.64 -27.85 14.24
C SER A 5 6.00 -27.24 13.88
N ARG A 6 7.00 -28.08 13.55
CA ARG A 6 8.33 -27.61 13.10
C ARG A 6 8.31 -27.13 11.66
N THR A 7 7.51 -27.74 10.79
CA THR A 7 7.37 -27.34 9.38
C THR A 7 6.65 -26.01 9.25
N SER A 8 5.55 -25.83 10.00
CA SER A 8 4.78 -24.57 10.00
C SER A 8 5.58 -23.39 10.58
N LYS A 9 6.39 -23.60 11.64
CA LYS A 9 7.29 -22.57 12.18
C LYS A 9 8.42 -22.19 11.21
N ARG A 10 8.91 -23.14 10.41
CA ARG A 10 9.99 -22.94 9.45
C ARG A 10 9.53 -22.29 8.13
N LEU A 11 8.25 -22.45 7.79
CA LEU A 11 7.58 -21.68 6.74
C LEU A 11 7.34 -20.23 7.19
N GLN A 12 6.87 -20.02 8.42
CA GLN A 12 6.73 -18.67 9.01
C GLN A 12 8.06 -17.91 9.11
N SER A 13 9.19 -18.59 9.30
CA SER A 13 10.52 -17.96 9.33
C SER A 13 11.09 -17.56 7.96
N ARG A 14 10.39 -17.86 6.86
CA ARG A 14 10.80 -17.49 5.49
C ARG A 14 9.90 -16.43 4.85
N MET A 15 8.84 -16.03 5.53
CA MET A 15 7.92 -15.03 5.00
C MET A 15 8.44 -13.62 5.28
N GLU A 16 8.58 -12.87 4.21
CA GLU A 16 9.05 -11.49 4.20
C GLU A 16 7.88 -10.57 4.57
N ARG A 17 8.18 -9.51 5.31
CA ARG A 17 7.21 -8.50 5.69
C ARG A 17 7.01 -7.52 4.54
N VAL A 18 5.78 -7.25 4.15
CA VAL A 18 5.45 -6.39 3.00
C VAL A 18 4.38 -5.40 3.39
N PHE A 19 4.47 -4.20 2.84
CA PHE A 19 3.44 -3.17 2.95
C PHE A 19 2.85 -2.87 1.59
N VAL A 20 1.52 -2.85 1.52
CA VAL A 20 0.77 -2.57 0.29
C VAL A 20 -0.11 -1.36 0.54
N GLY A 21 -0.02 -0.36 -0.32
CA GLY A 21 -0.96 0.74 -0.40
C GLY A 21 -2.18 0.31 -1.21
N LEU A 22 -3.38 0.63 -0.71
CA LEU A 22 -4.65 0.35 -1.34
C LEU A 22 -5.34 1.68 -1.63
N GLY A 23 -5.86 1.86 -2.86
CA GLY A 23 -6.53 3.09 -3.28
C GLY A 23 -7.74 2.83 -4.17
N SER A 24 -8.80 3.62 -4.03
CA SER A 24 -10.00 3.55 -4.86
C SER A 24 -10.71 4.90 -4.89
N ASN A 25 -11.12 5.39 -6.07
CA ASN A 25 -11.98 6.57 -6.18
C ASN A 25 -13.23 6.37 -7.05
N LEU A 26 -13.43 5.17 -7.59
CA LEU A 26 -14.65 4.79 -8.29
C LEU A 26 -15.43 3.73 -7.50
N GLY A 27 -16.70 4.01 -7.22
CA GLY A 27 -17.57 3.14 -6.43
C GLY A 27 -17.45 3.36 -4.92
N ASP A 28 -17.87 2.37 -4.14
CA ASP A 28 -17.72 2.39 -2.68
C ASP A 28 -16.29 1.95 -2.31
N GLY A 29 -15.39 2.93 -2.22
CA GLY A 29 -13.99 2.68 -1.93
C GLY A 29 -13.77 1.92 -0.62
N THR A 30 -14.57 2.16 0.43
CA THR A 30 -14.40 1.45 1.71
C THR A 30 -14.77 -0.02 1.56
N ALA A 31 -15.90 -0.33 0.92
CA ALA A 31 -16.28 -1.71 0.66
C ALA A 31 -15.28 -2.42 -0.28
N ILE A 32 -14.81 -1.73 -1.32
CA ILE A 32 -13.83 -2.25 -2.29
C ILE A 32 -12.51 -2.58 -1.61
N LEU A 33 -11.93 -1.65 -0.83
CA LEU A 33 -10.64 -1.90 -0.17
C LEU A 33 -10.74 -3.04 0.86
N ALA A 34 -11.83 -3.10 1.63
CA ALA A 34 -12.04 -4.20 2.59
C ALA A 34 -12.22 -5.56 1.90
N ALA A 35 -12.90 -5.59 0.75
CA ALA A 35 -13.03 -6.81 -0.05
C ALA A 35 -11.70 -7.21 -0.71
N ALA A 36 -10.94 -6.26 -1.26
CA ALA A 36 -9.63 -6.50 -1.85
C ALA A 36 -8.64 -7.05 -0.82
N TRP A 37 -8.62 -6.49 0.40
CA TRP A 37 -7.76 -6.97 1.47
C TRP A 37 -8.10 -8.40 1.91
N ARG A 38 -9.39 -8.73 2.04
CA ARG A 38 -9.83 -10.11 2.29
C ARG A 38 -9.38 -11.06 1.17
N ARG A 39 -9.54 -10.65 -0.08
CA ARG A 39 -9.13 -11.44 -1.24
C ARG A 39 -7.62 -11.69 -1.29
N ILE A 40 -6.80 -10.71 -0.89
CA ILE A 40 -5.35 -10.88 -0.72
C ILE A 40 -5.05 -11.96 0.34
N GLY A 41 -5.79 -11.97 1.45
CA GLY A 41 -5.64 -12.97 2.51
C GLY A 41 -6.10 -14.39 2.15
N GLU A 42 -6.81 -14.56 1.03
CA GLU A 42 -7.22 -15.87 0.50
C GLU A 42 -6.16 -16.49 -0.44
N GLU A 43 -5.15 -15.71 -0.87
CA GLU A 43 -4.07 -16.22 -1.71
C GLU A 43 -3.14 -17.16 -0.94
N ALA A 44 -2.69 -18.21 -1.63
CA ALA A 44 -1.67 -19.08 -1.07
C ALA A 44 -0.37 -18.29 -0.81
N ASP A 45 0.37 -18.68 0.22
CA ASP A 45 1.64 -18.07 0.59
C ASP A 45 1.57 -16.59 1.02
N ILE A 46 0.38 -16.06 1.30
CA ILE A 46 0.15 -14.72 1.86
C ILE A 46 -0.56 -14.83 3.20
N VAL A 47 -0.11 -14.05 4.18
CA VAL A 47 -0.77 -13.88 5.48
C VAL A 47 -0.94 -12.39 5.73
N THR A 48 -2.18 -11.91 5.70
CA THR A 48 -2.50 -10.52 6.08
C THR A 48 -2.31 -10.34 7.58
N VAL A 49 -1.62 -9.26 7.99
CA VAL A 49 -1.27 -8.97 9.38
C VAL A 49 -2.14 -7.84 9.95
N ALA A 50 -2.17 -6.71 9.25
CA ALA A 50 -2.88 -5.51 9.69
C ALA A 50 -3.40 -4.72 8.49
N LEU A 51 -4.46 -3.96 8.70
CA LEU A 51 -4.97 -2.98 7.75
C LEU A 51 -5.26 -1.70 8.53
N SER A 52 -4.74 -0.56 8.06
CA SER A 52 -5.00 0.75 8.66
C SER A 52 -6.48 1.11 8.62
N HIS A 53 -6.85 2.24 9.21
CA HIS A 53 -8.14 2.85 8.90
C HIS A 53 -8.19 3.28 7.42
N PRO A 54 -9.38 3.42 6.83
CA PRO A 54 -9.54 4.05 5.54
C PRO A 54 -9.39 5.57 5.69
N TYR A 55 -8.77 6.21 4.72
CA TYR A 55 -8.56 7.65 4.66
C TYR A 55 -9.19 8.21 3.39
N SER A 56 -10.04 9.22 3.53
CA SER A 56 -10.60 9.95 2.39
C SER A 56 -9.70 11.10 1.99
N THR A 57 -9.25 11.13 0.74
CA THR A 57 -8.26 12.10 0.28
C THR A 57 -8.66 12.77 -1.03
N ALA A 58 -8.26 14.02 -1.21
CA ALA A 58 -8.30 14.63 -2.53
C ALA A 58 -7.33 13.89 -3.48
N PRO A 59 -7.59 13.88 -4.80
CA PRO A 59 -6.63 13.41 -5.79
C PRO A 59 -5.30 14.18 -5.70
N VAL A 60 -4.17 13.49 -5.84
CA VAL A 60 -2.83 14.10 -5.78
C VAL A 60 -2.11 13.88 -7.11
N GLY A 61 -1.74 14.97 -7.77
CA GLY A 61 -1.07 14.93 -9.09
C GLY A 61 -2.01 14.62 -10.26
N MET A 62 -3.33 14.73 -10.03
CA MET A 62 -4.36 14.58 -11.06
C MET A 62 -5.61 15.38 -10.69
N ASP A 63 -6.43 15.70 -11.69
CA ASP A 63 -7.76 16.27 -11.50
C ASP A 63 -8.81 15.16 -11.55
N SER A 64 -9.67 15.11 -10.52
CA SER A 64 -10.83 14.23 -10.49
C SER A 64 -11.93 14.83 -9.63
N PRO A 65 -13.21 14.69 -10.02
CA PRO A 65 -14.32 15.07 -9.16
C PRO A 65 -14.52 14.09 -7.99
N HIS A 66 -13.84 12.94 -8.01
CA HIS A 66 -14.00 11.88 -7.02
C HIS A 66 -12.85 11.89 -6.01
N ARG A 67 -13.19 11.80 -4.72
CA ARG A 67 -12.20 11.60 -3.66
C ARG A 67 -11.74 10.15 -3.63
N PHE A 68 -10.47 9.93 -3.30
CA PHE A 68 -9.94 8.60 -3.05
C PHE A 68 -10.29 8.14 -1.64
N THR A 69 -10.51 6.83 -1.48
CA THR A 69 -10.35 6.09 -0.24
C THR A 69 -8.99 5.39 -0.33
N ASN A 70 -8.11 5.62 0.65
CA ASN A 70 -6.79 5.03 0.74
C ASN A 70 -6.62 4.27 2.06
N ALA A 71 -5.85 3.18 2.05
CA ALA A 71 -5.43 2.45 3.25
C ALA A 71 -4.05 1.83 3.01
N VAL A 72 -3.39 1.39 4.07
CA VAL A 72 -2.16 0.60 3.98
C VAL A 72 -2.35 -0.69 4.75
N GLY A 73 -2.01 -1.80 4.11
CA GLY A 73 -2.01 -3.14 4.69
C GLY A 73 -0.60 -3.66 4.91
N GLU A 74 -0.39 -4.31 6.06
CA GLU A 74 0.78 -5.14 6.32
C GLU A 74 0.44 -6.60 6.04
N LEU A 75 1.28 -7.29 5.27
CA LEU A 75 1.20 -8.73 5.06
C LEU A 75 2.57 -9.40 5.22
N ARG A 76 2.57 -10.72 5.33
CA ARG A 76 3.75 -11.56 5.20
C ARG A 76 3.59 -12.52 4.05
N THR A 77 4.65 -12.75 3.27
CA THR A 77 4.59 -13.69 2.16
C THR A 77 5.91 -14.38 1.87
N SER A 78 5.85 -15.61 1.35
CA SER A 78 7.01 -16.32 0.80
C SER A 78 7.12 -16.23 -0.72
N LEU A 79 6.22 -15.50 -1.39
CA LEU A 79 6.35 -15.17 -2.80
C LEU A 79 7.61 -14.34 -3.05
N THR A 80 8.05 -14.22 -4.30
CA THR A 80 9.02 -13.19 -4.69
C THR A 80 8.31 -11.86 -4.93
N PRO A 81 9.01 -10.71 -4.94
CA PRO A 81 8.40 -9.42 -5.25
C PRO A 81 7.60 -9.42 -6.57
N ARG A 82 8.12 -10.07 -7.62
CA ARG A 82 7.44 -10.16 -8.92
C ARG A 82 6.18 -11.03 -8.86
N GLN A 83 6.24 -12.16 -8.18
CA GLN A 83 5.06 -13.01 -7.98
C GLN A 83 3.97 -12.30 -7.18
N LEU A 84 4.35 -11.54 -6.14
CA LEU A 84 3.38 -10.75 -5.39
C LEU A 84 2.81 -9.63 -6.26
N LEU A 85 3.62 -8.93 -7.06
CA LEU A 85 3.14 -7.93 -8.00
C LEU A 85 2.09 -8.51 -8.97
N ASP A 86 2.35 -9.69 -9.54
CA ASP A 86 1.40 -10.39 -10.42
C ASP A 86 0.07 -10.70 -9.70
N VAL A 87 0.13 -11.10 -8.44
CA VAL A 87 -1.06 -11.35 -7.61
C VAL A 87 -1.85 -10.06 -7.40
N LEU A 88 -1.17 -8.96 -7.03
CA LEU A 88 -1.83 -7.67 -6.83
C LEU A 88 -2.49 -7.18 -8.12
N MET A 89 -1.80 -7.26 -9.26
CA MET A 89 -2.37 -6.87 -10.58
C MET A 89 -3.57 -7.72 -10.99
N LYS A 90 -3.56 -9.03 -10.69
CA LYS A 90 -4.72 -9.91 -10.91
C LYS A 90 -5.90 -9.48 -10.04
N ILE A 91 -5.66 -9.15 -8.78
CA ILE A 91 -6.71 -8.66 -7.88
C ILE A 91 -7.28 -7.33 -8.37
N GLU A 92 -6.45 -6.36 -8.77
CA GLU A 92 -6.93 -5.12 -9.40
C GLU A 92 -7.88 -5.39 -10.57
N THR A 93 -7.50 -6.33 -11.44
CA THR A 93 -8.30 -6.72 -12.61
C THR A 93 -9.64 -7.34 -12.18
N LEU A 94 -9.65 -8.20 -11.16
CA LEU A 94 -10.88 -8.80 -10.59
C LEU A 94 -11.82 -7.73 -10.02
N PHE A 95 -11.28 -6.64 -9.47
CA PHE A 95 -12.04 -5.49 -8.98
C PHE A 95 -12.34 -4.45 -10.07
N GLY A 96 -12.20 -4.81 -11.34
CA GLY A 96 -12.65 -4.01 -12.48
C GLY A 96 -11.68 -2.91 -12.91
N ARG A 97 -10.42 -2.93 -12.44
CA ARG A 97 -9.42 -1.99 -12.96
C ARG A 97 -9.11 -2.34 -14.42
N THR A 98 -9.46 -1.45 -15.33
CA THR A 98 -9.07 -1.55 -16.75
C THR A 98 -8.00 -0.51 -17.05
N ARG A 99 -6.76 -0.95 -17.32
CA ARG A 99 -5.74 -0.06 -17.86
C ARG A 99 -6.03 0.12 -19.36
N ARG A 100 -6.49 1.29 -19.79
CA ARG A 100 -6.74 1.53 -21.21
C ARG A 100 -5.40 1.53 -21.96
N GLU A 101 -5.32 0.85 -23.10
CA GLU A 101 -4.13 0.89 -23.94
C GLU A 101 -3.83 2.35 -24.34
N GLY A 102 -2.61 2.82 -24.03
CA GLY A 102 -2.20 4.19 -24.30
C GLY A 102 -2.61 5.24 -23.26
N ALA A 103 -3.26 4.85 -22.15
CA ALA A 103 -3.47 5.75 -21.02
C ALA A 103 -2.11 6.25 -20.49
N GLN A 104 -1.88 7.56 -20.60
CA GLN A 104 -0.73 8.21 -20.01
C GLN A 104 -1.19 9.02 -18.80
N GLY A 105 -0.59 8.75 -17.63
CA GLY A 105 -0.83 9.51 -16.40
C GLY A 105 -1.76 8.83 -15.40
N TYR A 106 -2.23 9.63 -14.44
CA TYR A 106 -3.10 9.20 -13.37
C TYR A 106 -4.58 9.26 -13.82
N GLU A 107 -5.31 8.16 -13.68
CA GLU A 107 -6.73 8.05 -14.02
C GLU A 107 -7.61 7.71 -12.80
N ASP A 108 -8.91 7.91 -12.90
CA ASP A 108 -9.84 7.36 -11.92
C ASP A 108 -9.86 5.83 -12.01
N ARG A 109 -9.92 5.16 -10.86
CA ARG A 109 -9.76 3.70 -10.76
C ARG A 109 -10.62 3.10 -9.66
N THR A 110 -11.08 1.87 -9.93
CA THR A 110 -11.83 1.08 -8.96
C THR A 110 -10.93 0.56 -7.85
N LEU A 111 -9.72 0.09 -8.16
CA LEU A 111 -8.74 -0.38 -7.19
C LEU A 111 -7.30 -0.17 -7.69
N ASP A 112 -6.43 0.29 -6.80
CA ASP A 112 -4.98 0.42 -6.93
C ASP A 112 -4.29 -0.30 -5.78
N LEU A 113 -3.35 -1.17 -6.12
CA LEU A 113 -2.56 -1.94 -5.16
C LEU A 113 -1.07 -1.70 -5.43
N ASP A 114 -0.47 -0.80 -4.66
CA ASP A 114 0.94 -0.43 -4.78
C ASP A 114 1.77 -1.15 -3.72
N MET A 115 2.80 -1.89 -4.13
CA MET A 115 3.76 -2.45 -3.17
C MET A 115 4.72 -1.35 -2.68
N LEU A 116 4.65 -1.03 -1.39
CA LEU A 116 5.41 0.08 -0.79
C LEU A 116 6.80 -0.38 -0.33
N TYR A 117 6.85 -1.47 0.45
CA TYR A 117 8.08 -2.03 0.99
C TYR A 117 8.01 -3.55 0.91
N TYR A 118 9.14 -4.20 0.69
CA TYR A 118 9.27 -5.65 0.68
C TYR A 118 10.52 -6.08 1.45
N GLY A 119 10.36 -6.50 2.70
CA GLY A 119 11.47 -6.78 3.61
C GLY A 119 12.47 -5.62 3.61
N GLU A 120 13.75 -5.96 3.44
CA GLU A 120 14.84 -4.98 3.24
C GLU A 120 15.26 -4.87 1.76
N ARG A 121 14.43 -5.35 0.83
CA ARG A 121 14.79 -5.42 -0.59
C ARG A 121 14.72 -4.05 -1.24
N THR A 122 15.70 -3.81 -2.10
CA THR A 122 15.70 -2.72 -3.07
C THR A 122 15.62 -3.29 -4.48
N MET A 123 14.84 -2.67 -5.34
CA MET A 123 14.71 -3.01 -6.76
C MET A 123 14.65 -1.71 -7.55
N ASP A 124 15.33 -1.69 -8.70
CA ASP A 124 15.39 -0.55 -9.61
C ASP A 124 15.22 -1.06 -11.05
N ASP A 125 14.10 -1.72 -11.30
CA ASP A 125 13.75 -2.18 -12.63
C ASP A 125 12.90 -1.12 -13.36
N PRO A 126 12.97 -1.04 -14.70
CA PRO A 126 12.26 0.00 -15.47
C PRO A 126 10.75 0.08 -15.22
N ASP A 127 10.14 -1.03 -14.83
CA ASP A 127 8.70 -1.17 -14.59
C ASP A 127 8.34 -1.44 -13.12
N PHE A 128 9.32 -1.60 -12.23
CA PHE A 128 9.08 -1.98 -10.84
C PHE A 128 10.23 -1.58 -9.90
N VAL A 129 9.97 -0.57 -9.06
CA VAL A 129 10.93 0.00 -8.11
C VAL A 129 10.49 -0.27 -6.68
N LEU A 130 11.42 -0.73 -5.84
CA LEU A 130 11.22 -0.93 -4.40
C LEU A 130 12.36 -0.31 -3.58
N PRO A 131 12.06 0.31 -2.43
CA PRO A 131 10.74 0.76 -1.97
C PRO A 131 10.05 1.68 -2.98
N HIS A 132 8.72 1.80 -2.92
CA HIS A 132 7.99 2.64 -3.86
C HIS A 132 8.53 4.09 -3.81
N PRO A 133 8.93 4.67 -4.96
CA PRO A 133 9.79 5.86 -4.98
C PRO A 133 9.13 7.11 -4.38
N ARG A 134 7.79 7.17 -4.40
CA ARG A 134 7.02 8.33 -3.94
C ARG A 134 6.44 8.22 -2.53
N ILE A 135 6.89 7.27 -1.70
CA ILE A 135 6.36 7.10 -0.34
C ILE A 135 6.49 8.39 0.47
N ALA A 136 7.68 9.00 0.46
CA ALA A 136 7.97 10.21 1.24
C ALA A 136 7.21 11.47 0.75
N GLU A 137 6.55 11.41 -0.40
CA GLU A 137 5.81 12.53 -0.99
C GLU A 137 4.30 12.47 -0.74
N ARG A 138 3.79 11.31 -0.28
CA ARG A 138 2.36 11.00 -0.27
C ARG A 138 1.85 10.85 1.14
N LEU A 139 1.14 11.87 1.64
CA LEU A 139 0.59 11.85 2.99
C LEU A 139 -0.50 10.78 3.14
N PHE A 140 -1.25 10.50 2.07
CA PHE A 140 -2.23 9.42 2.03
C PHE A 140 -1.61 8.00 2.07
N VAL A 141 -0.28 7.88 1.92
CA VAL A 141 0.48 6.65 2.16
C VAL A 141 1.08 6.69 3.58
N LEU A 142 1.75 7.79 3.94
CA LEU A 142 2.46 7.89 5.21
C LEU A 142 1.53 7.88 6.43
N ARG A 143 0.42 8.61 6.43
CA ARG A 143 -0.56 8.62 7.55
C ARG A 143 -1.05 7.20 7.89
N PRO A 144 -1.63 6.42 6.95
CA PRO A 144 -2.05 5.05 7.25
C PRO A 144 -0.88 4.11 7.57
N LEU A 145 0.28 4.26 6.92
CA LEU A 145 1.44 3.43 7.23
C LEU A 145 1.95 3.69 8.66
N ALA A 146 2.00 4.95 9.08
CA ALA A 146 2.43 5.34 10.41
C ALA A 146 1.43 4.96 11.50
N GLU A 147 0.14 4.81 11.15
CA GLU A 147 -0.88 4.26 12.05
C GLU A 147 -0.53 2.82 12.48
N ILE A 148 -0.10 1.98 11.53
CA ILE A 148 0.15 0.55 11.78
C ILE A 148 1.61 0.25 12.10
N CYS A 149 2.56 1.06 11.65
CA CYS A 149 3.99 0.84 11.88
C CYS A 149 4.81 2.14 11.91
N PRO A 150 4.64 2.98 12.96
CA PRO A 150 5.31 4.27 13.06
C PRO A 150 6.84 4.16 13.13
N GLU A 151 7.34 3.17 13.87
CA GLU A 151 8.77 2.98 14.17
C GLU A 151 9.53 2.22 13.07
N MET A 152 8.87 1.88 11.95
CA MET A 152 9.59 1.20 10.86
C MET A 152 10.64 2.13 10.27
N TRP A 153 11.89 1.67 10.28
CA TRP A 153 12.99 2.36 9.63
C TRP A 153 12.93 2.19 8.11
N SER A 154 12.96 3.31 7.38
CA SER A 154 13.17 3.31 5.92
C SER A 154 14.66 3.49 5.63
N SER A 155 15.31 2.44 5.14
CA SER A 155 16.73 2.49 4.74
C SER A 155 17.00 3.49 3.61
N THR A 156 16.04 3.69 2.70
CA THR A 156 16.13 4.66 1.60
C THR A 156 16.16 6.11 2.09
N HIS A 157 15.40 6.43 3.14
CA HIS A 157 15.25 7.82 3.61
C HIS A 157 16.00 8.13 4.91
N LEU A 158 16.56 7.10 5.54
CA LEU A 158 17.26 7.17 6.82
C LEU A 158 16.42 7.82 7.93
N ARG A 159 15.13 7.44 7.98
CA ARG A 159 14.12 7.93 8.92
C ARG A 159 13.11 6.84 9.22
N THR A 160 12.47 6.93 10.37
CA THR A 160 11.26 6.17 10.68
C THR A 160 10.08 6.66 9.83
N VAL A 161 9.06 5.82 9.67
CA VAL A 161 7.81 6.22 9.02
C VAL A 161 7.18 7.43 9.72
N ARG A 162 7.21 7.46 11.06
CA ARG A 162 6.74 8.59 11.87
C ARG A 162 7.44 9.89 11.50
N GLU A 163 8.78 9.88 11.45
CA GLU A 163 9.58 11.05 11.08
C GLU A 163 9.37 11.47 9.62
N LEU A 164 9.13 10.53 8.71
CA LEU A 164 8.79 10.84 7.31
C LEU A 164 7.45 11.57 7.22
N GLU A 165 6.43 11.07 7.93
CA GLU A 165 5.11 11.71 7.97
C GLU A 165 5.19 13.11 8.55
N GLU A 166 5.86 13.28 9.69
CA GLU A 166 6.02 14.58 10.37
C GLU A 166 6.78 15.58 9.48
N SER A 167 7.87 15.13 8.85
CA SER A 167 8.64 15.94 7.90
C SER A 167 7.83 16.38 6.69
N LEU A 168 6.94 15.54 6.18
CA LEU A 168 6.07 15.89 5.06
C LEU A 168 5.01 16.91 5.48
N VAL A 169 4.41 16.73 6.67
CA VAL A 169 3.45 17.68 7.24
C VAL A 169 4.11 19.03 7.52
N GLU A 170 5.34 19.05 8.01
CA GLU A 170 6.08 20.29 8.26
C GLU A 170 6.33 21.06 6.96
N GLN A 171 6.76 20.39 5.89
CA GLN A 171 6.94 21.02 4.57
C GLN A 171 5.66 21.62 4.02
N MET A 172 4.51 20.97 4.26
CA MET A 172 3.18 21.48 3.91
C MET A 172 2.83 22.76 4.69
N VAL A 173 3.05 22.76 6.01
CA VAL A 173 2.76 23.91 6.88
C VAL A 173 3.67 25.10 6.55
N GLN A 174 4.92 24.84 6.18
CA GLN A 174 5.88 25.87 5.76
C GLN A 174 5.62 26.37 4.32
N GLY A 175 4.65 25.79 3.60
CA GLY A 175 4.32 26.17 2.23
C GLY A 175 5.34 25.71 1.18
N GLY A 176 6.24 24.77 1.54
CA GLY A 176 7.21 24.19 0.61
C GLY A 176 6.59 23.25 -0.41
N ILE A 177 5.43 22.67 -0.10
CA ILE A 177 4.65 21.81 -1.00
C ILE A 177 3.13 22.01 -0.79
N PRO A 178 2.29 21.66 -1.77
CA PRO A 178 0.83 21.74 -1.63
C PRO A 178 0.28 20.88 -0.48
N LEU A 179 -0.73 21.40 0.21
CA LEU A 179 -1.44 20.65 1.25
C LEU A 179 -2.14 19.42 0.65
N GLN A 180 -2.04 18.30 1.37
CA GLN A 180 -2.80 17.09 1.04
C GLN A 180 -3.92 16.91 2.07
N ASP A 181 -5.16 17.08 1.64
CA ASP A 181 -6.34 16.87 2.48
C ASP A 181 -6.58 15.37 2.69
N VAL A 182 -6.25 14.88 3.89
CA VAL A 182 -6.29 13.47 4.28
C VAL A 182 -7.12 13.30 5.56
N VAL A 183 -8.31 12.72 5.43
CA VAL A 183 -9.26 12.58 6.54
C VAL A 183 -9.46 11.12 6.91
N ARG A 184 -9.12 10.73 8.14
CA ARG A 184 -9.36 9.38 8.66
C ARG A 184 -10.87 9.09 8.74
N ARG A 185 -11.26 7.89 8.32
CA ARG A 185 -12.61 7.33 8.40
C ARG A 185 -12.58 6.02 9.19
N SER A 186 -13.74 5.38 9.34
CA SER A 186 -13.88 4.08 10.00
C SER A 186 -14.36 3.06 8.99
N TRP A 187 -13.91 1.81 9.16
CA TRP A 187 -14.53 0.67 8.49
C TRP A 187 -15.98 0.56 8.98
N THR A 188 -16.90 0.31 8.05
CA THR A 188 -18.34 0.11 8.32
C THR A 188 -18.69 -1.36 8.39
#